data_AF-A0A7X5RED5-F1
#
_entry.id   AF-A0A7X5RED5-F1
#
_cell.length_a   1.000
_cell.length_b   1.000
_cell.length_c   1.000
_cell.angle_alpha   90.00
_cell.angle_beta   90.00
_cell.angle_gamma   90.00
#
_symmetry.space_group_name_H-M   'P 1'
#
loop_
_entity.id
_entity.type
_entity.pdbx_description
1 polymer ?
#
loop_
_entity_poly.entity_id
_entity_poly.type
_entity_poly.pdbx_seq_one_letter_code
_entity_poly.pdbx_strand_id
1 'polypeptide(L)'
;MQVALILKELDFILVSLHKIGSYYAEDIRTNREQYEKETTQFIDNSCVCPRLAKIRSVLSQKFDRQEDEEGLDDLERICEQIPYWHKPDDYCDEIWIKSNLDCE
;
A
#
# COMPACT_ATOMS: atom_id res chain seq x y z
N MET A 1 15.87 3.72 14.19
CA MET A 1 15.88 4.87 13.26
C MET A 1 15.19 4.56 11.92
N GLN A 2 15.51 3.44 11.24
CA GLN A 2 14.91 3.07 9.94
C GLN A 2 13.39 2.82 9.99
N VAL A 3 12.88 2.13 11.01
CA VAL A 3 11.44 1.90 11.20
C VAL A 3 10.66 3.21 11.37
N ALA A 4 11.22 4.18 12.11
CA ALA A 4 10.58 5.50 12.30
C ALA A 4 10.50 6.29 10.98
N LEU A 5 11.47 6.14 10.08
CA LEU A 5 11.42 6.75 8.74
C LEU A 5 10.36 6.08 7.87
N ILE A 6 10.24 4.75 7.91
CA ILE A 6 9.17 4.02 7.23
C ILE A 6 7.80 4.48 7.72
N LEU A 7 7.62 4.64 9.03
CA LEU A 7 6.37 5.13 9.60
C LEU A 7 6.05 6.55 9.13
N LYS A 8 7.04 7.45 9.06
CA LYS A 8 6.84 8.80 8.51
C LYS A 8 6.40 8.79 7.04
N GLU A 9 7.00 7.92 6.23
CA GLU A 9 6.65 7.75 4.83
C GLU A 9 5.21 7.24 4.67
N LEU A 10 4.82 6.22 5.44
CA LEU A 10 3.46 5.68 5.44
C LEU A 10 2.45 6.71 5.96
N ASP A 11 2.76 7.43 7.04
CA ASP A 11 1.88 8.45 7.63
C ASP A 11 1.63 9.60 6.66
N PHE A 12 2.68 10.08 5.97
CA PHE A 12 2.53 11.09 4.92
C PHE A 12 1.56 10.64 3.82
N ILE A 13 1.69 9.41 3.33
CA ILE A 13 0.82 8.88 2.26
C ILE A 13 -0.62 8.73 2.78
N LEU A 14 -0.81 8.02 3.90
CA LEU A 14 -2.13 7.69 4.45
C LEU A 14 -2.91 8.94 4.89
N VAL A 15 -2.27 9.85 5.64
CA VAL A 15 -2.92 11.06 6.14
C VAL A 15 -3.25 12.01 4.98
N SER A 16 -2.40 12.09 3.95
CA SER A 16 -2.69 12.94 2.79
C SER A 16 -3.87 12.40 1.98
N LEU A 17 -3.90 11.10 1.69
CA LEU A 17 -5.04 10.46 1.01
C LEU A 17 -6.34 10.62 1.80
N HIS A 18 -6.29 10.45 3.12
CA HIS A 18 -7.44 10.69 3.99
C HIS A 18 -7.92 12.15 3.90
N LYS A 19 -7.00 13.12 3.97
CA LYS A 19 -7.34 14.55 3.86
C LYS A 19 -7.93 14.92 2.49
N ILE A 20 -7.43 14.34 1.40
CA ILE A 20 -8.04 14.51 0.07
C ILE A 20 -9.48 13.98 0.09
N GLY A 21 -9.68 12.75 0.58
CA GLY A 21 -11.02 12.17 0.72
C GLY A 21 -11.95 13.03 1.57
N SER A 22 -11.49 13.53 2.72
CA SER A 22 -12.27 14.42 3.60
C SER A 22 -12.61 15.75 2.94
N TYR A 23 -11.69 16.35 2.19
CA TYR A 23 -11.91 17.63 1.51
C TYR A 23 -13.02 17.54 0.46
N TYR A 24 -13.09 16.42 -0.27
CA TYR A 24 -14.12 16.20 -1.30
C TYR A 24 -15.38 15.50 -0.77
N ALA A 25 -15.45 15.13 0.51
CA ALA A 25 -16.50 14.26 1.06
C ALA A 25 -17.92 14.84 0.91
N GLU A 26 -18.11 16.13 1.15
CA GLU A 26 -19.43 16.78 1.10
C GLU A 26 -19.97 16.89 -0.33
N ASP A 27 -19.08 17.07 -1.31
CA ASP A 27 -19.43 17.30 -2.72
C ASP A 27 -19.11 16.09 -3.62
N ILE A 28 -18.85 14.91 -3.07
CA ILE A 28 -18.32 13.79 -3.87
C ILE A 28 -19.28 13.35 -4.99
N ARG A 29 -20.59 13.59 -4.84
CA ARG A 29 -21.59 13.30 -5.87
C ARG A 29 -21.50 14.24 -7.08
N THR A 30 -21.06 15.48 -6.87
CA THR A 30 -20.91 16.51 -7.92
C THR A 30 -19.48 16.65 -8.40
N ASN A 31 -18.49 16.34 -7.55
CA ASN A 31 -17.07 16.57 -7.79
C ASN A 31 -16.26 15.27 -7.88
N ARG A 32 -16.89 14.13 -8.16
CA ARG A 32 -16.22 12.83 -8.25
C ARG A 32 -15.00 12.84 -9.16
N GLU A 33 -15.14 13.40 -10.36
CA GLU A 33 -14.04 13.49 -11.34
C GLU A 33 -12.86 14.31 -10.79
N GLN A 34 -13.14 15.41 -10.07
CA GLN A 34 -12.12 16.25 -9.48
C GLN A 34 -11.41 15.54 -8.32
N TYR A 35 -12.14 14.78 -7.50
CA TYR A 35 -11.58 13.94 -6.45
C TYR A 35 -10.66 12.84 -7.02
N GLU A 36 -11.12 12.12 -8.05
CA GLU A 36 -10.34 11.07 -8.73
C GLU A 36 -9.06 11.65 -9.36
N LYS A 37 -9.19 12.82 -10.01
CA LYS A 37 -8.06 13.55 -10.59
C LYS A 37 -7.06 14.01 -9.54
N GLU A 38 -7.51 14.64 -8.45
CA GLU A 38 -6.63 15.11 -7.36
C GLU A 38 -5.90 13.93 -6.72
N THR A 39 -6.60 12.83 -6.46
CA THR A 39 -6.02 11.62 -5.86
C THR A 39 -4.94 11.04 -6.77
N THR A 40 -5.20 10.94 -8.06
CA THR A 40 -4.23 10.45 -9.06
C THR A 40 -3.02 11.38 -9.15
N GLN A 41 -3.26 12.70 -9.23
CA GLN A 41 -2.20 13.70 -9.26
C GLN A 41 -1.34 13.67 -7.98
N PHE A 42 -1.94 13.45 -6.81
CA PHE A 42 -1.20 13.30 -5.57
C PHE A 42 -0.28 12.06 -5.61
N ILE A 43 -0.81 10.92 -6.09
CA ILE A 43 -0.03 9.67 -6.24
C ILE A 43 1.19 9.90 -7.14
N ASP A 44 0.99 10.53 -8.29
CA ASP A 44 2.05 10.77 -9.28
C ASP A 44 3.04 11.84 -8.80
N ASN A 45 2.56 13.03 -8.44
CA ASN A 45 3.41 14.18 -8.12
C ASN A 45 4.14 14.04 -6.78
N SER A 46 3.58 13.26 -5.84
CA SER A 46 4.26 12.95 -4.56
C SER A 46 5.12 11.70 -4.64
N CYS A 47 5.21 11.07 -5.82
CA CYS A 47 5.95 9.85 -6.09
C CYS A 47 5.57 8.71 -5.12
N VAL A 48 4.28 8.50 -4.87
CA VAL A 48 3.79 7.52 -3.89
C VAL A 48 4.27 6.10 -4.24
N CYS A 49 4.16 5.69 -5.50
CA CYS A 49 4.59 4.36 -5.93
C CYS A 49 6.10 4.11 -5.70
N PRO A 50 7.04 4.98 -6.12
CA PRO A 50 8.45 4.86 -5.75
C PRO A 50 8.71 4.80 -4.24
N ARG A 51 7.99 5.59 -3.44
CA ARG A 51 8.14 5.60 -1.97
C ARG A 51 7.69 4.28 -1.35
N LEU A 52 6.54 3.75 -1.76
CA LEU A 52 6.06 2.43 -1.36
C LEU A 52 7.02 1.33 -1.80
N ALA A 53 7.59 1.39 -3.01
CA ALA A 53 8.60 0.46 -3.48
C ALA A 53 9.86 0.49 -2.59
N LYS A 54 10.29 1.69 -2.16
CA LYS A 54 11.43 1.84 -1.24
C LYS A 54 11.11 1.29 0.16
N ILE A 55 9.91 1.55 0.69
CA ILE A 55 9.42 0.97 1.94
C ILE A 55 9.45 -0.57 1.84
N ARG A 56 8.85 -1.14 0.79
CA ARG A 56 8.84 -2.59 0.53
C ARG A 56 10.26 -3.13 0.51
N SER A 57 11.15 -2.54 -0.29
CA SER A 57 12.56 -2.95 -0.39
C SER A 57 13.25 -3.01 0.97
N VAL A 58 13.03 -2.01 1.84
CA VAL A 58 13.61 -1.99 3.19
C VAL A 58 13.01 -3.08 4.08
N LEU A 59 11.69 -3.25 4.10
CA LEU A 59 11.03 -4.27 4.93
C LEU A 59 11.43 -5.68 4.49
N SER A 60 11.52 -5.89 3.18
CA SER A 60 11.94 -7.11 2.51
C SER A 60 13.35 -7.59 2.86
N GLN A 61 14.23 -6.71 3.37
CA GLN A 61 15.58 -7.11 3.80
C GLN A 61 15.59 -8.01 5.04
N LYS A 62 14.46 -8.09 5.76
CA LYS A 62 14.34 -8.92 6.97
C LYS A 62 13.93 -10.37 6.69
N PHE A 63 13.63 -10.69 5.44
CA PHE A 63 13.16 -12.01 5.01
C PHE A 63 14.31 -12.79 4.41
N ASP A 64 14.29 -14.12 4.57
CA ASP A 64 15.28 -14.98 3.94
C ASP A 64 15.03 -15.04 2.43
N ARG A 65 16.14 -15.05 1.68
CA ARG A 65 16.18 -15.09 0.21
C ARG A 65 16.72 -16.41 -0.31
N GLN A 66 16.97 -17.37 0.59
CA GLN A 66 17.24 -18.74 0.19
C GLN A 66 15.95 -19.40 -0.29
N GLU A 67 16.02 -20.04 -1.45
CA GLU A 67 14.96 -20.87 -1.99
C GLU A 67 14.81 -22.14 -1.14
N ASP A 68 13.57 -22.57 -0.92
CA ASP A 68 13.25 -23.85 -0.29
C ASP A 68 13.20 -25.01 -1.31
N GLU A 69 12.69 -26.17 -0.89
CA GLU A 69 12.53 -27.35 -1.76
C GLU A 69 11.52 -27.12 -2.90
N GLU A 70 10.66 -26.10 -2.80
CA GLU A 70 9.70 -25.70 -3.82
C GLU A 70 10.25 -24.59 -4.74
N GLY A 71 11.47 -24.11 -4.46
CA GLY A 71 12.14 -23.07 -5.24
C GLY A 71 11.65 -21.65 -4.91
N LEU A 72 11.00 -21.44 -3.76
CA LEU A 72 10.43 -20.16 -3.36
C LEU A 72 11.19 -19.55 -2.18
N ASP A 73 11.45 -18.25 -2.25
CA ASP A 73 11.93 -17.47 -1.09
C ASP A 73 10.78 -17.07 -0.14
N ASP A 74 11.12 -16.56 1.05
CA ASP A 74 10.12 -16.17 2.05
C ASP A 74 9.12 -15.11 1.54
N LEU A 75 9.58 -14.17 0.72
CA LEU A 75 8.69 -13.15 0.17
C LEU A 75 7.83 -13.67 -0.95
N GLU A 76 8.37 -14.53 -1.81
CA GLU A 76 7.60 -15.20 -2.86
C GLU A 76 6.46 -16.01 -2.24
N ARG A 77 6.75 -16.75 -1.16
CA ARG A 77 5.76 -17.51 -0.41
C ARG A 77 4.69 -16.63 0.25
N ILE A 78 5.09 -15.53 0.90
CA ILE A 78 4.14 -14.62 1.59
C ILE A 78 3.32 -13.80 0.60
N CYS A 79 3.88 -13.47 -0.56
CA CYS A 79 3.20 -12.73 -1.61
C CYS A 79 2.52 -13.65 -2.64
N GLU A 80 2.60 -14.97 -2.43
CA GLU A 80 1.90 -15.94 -3.25
C GLU A 80 0.39 -15.69 -3.15
N GLN A 81 -0.32 -15.77 -4.27
CA GLN A 81 -1.78 -15.60 -4.34
C GLN A 81 -2.31 -14.18 -4.07
N ILE A 82 -1.45 -13.14 -3.99
CA ILE A 82 -1.94 -11.76 -4.02
C ILE A 82 -2.66 -11.52 -5.36
N PRO A 83 -3.96 -11.16 -5.35
CA PRO A 83 -4.71 -10.90 -6.58
C PRO A 83 -4.34 -9.50 -7.11
N TYR A 84 -3.21 -9.41 -7.80
CA TYR A 84 -2.77 -8.17 -8.42
C TYR A 84 -3.79 -7.69 -9.46
N TRP A 85 -3.91 -6.37 -9.57
CA TRP A 85 -4.67 -5.74 -10.65
C TRP A 85 -4.01 -6.03 -12.01
N HIS A 86 -4.78 -6.50 -12.99
CA HIS A 86 -4.30 -6.71 -14.38
C HIS A 86 -5.13 -5.96 -15.42
N LYS A 87 -6.43 -5.78 -15.14
CA LYS A 87 -7.39 -5.11 -16.02
C LYS A 87 -8.43 -4.35 -15.19
N PRO A 88 -9.20 -3.43 -15.81
CA PRO A 88 -10.33 -2.80 -15.14
C PRO A 88 -11.24 -3.82 -14.48
N ASP A 89 -11.77 -3.46 -13.32
CA ASP A 89 -12.61 -4.28 -12.43
C ASP A 89 -11.90 -5.41 -11.65
N ASP A 90 -10.57 -5.54 -11.75
CA ASP A 90 -9.78 -6.39 -10.86
C ASP A 90 -9.52 -5.70 -9.50
N TYR A 91 -10.58 -5.51 -8.70
CA TYR A 91 -10.47 -4.99 -7.33
C TYR A 91 -10.45 -6.14 -6.31
N CYS A 92 -9.70 -5.95 -5.24
CA CYS A 92 -9.61 -6.90 -4.12
C CYS A 92 -9.89 -6.16 -2.81
N ASP A 93 -10.87 -6.65 -2.05
CA ASP A 93 -11.24 -6.11 -0.73
C ASP A 93 -10.57 -6.87 0.42
N GLU A 94 -9.64 -7.79 0.13
CA GLU A 94 -8.97 -8.58 1.17
C GLU A 94 -7.98 -7.74 1.98
N ILE A 95 -8.10 -7.84 3.31
CA ILE A 95 -7.18 -7.23 4.27
C ILE A 95 -6.36 -8.37 4.90
N TRP A 96 -5.12 -8.53 4.42
CA TRP A 96 -4.18 -9.59 4.85
C TRP A 96 -3.63 -9.39 6.27
N ILE A 97 -3.83 -8.21 6.87
CA ILE A 97 -3.51 -7.96 8.28
C ILE A 97 -4.60 -8.61 9.13
N LYS A 98 -4.41 -9.90 9.46
CA LYS A 98 -5.16 -10.50 10.57
C LYS A 98 -4.69 -9.81 11.85
N SER A 99 -5.61 -9.12 12.52
CA SER A 99 -5.40 -8.59 13.86
C SER A 99 -5.06 -9.74 14.81
N ASN A 100 -3.78 -10.05 15.00
CA ASN A 100 -3.31 -10.76 16.19
C ASN A 100 -3.22 -9.74 17.34
N LEU A 101 -4.34 -9.11 17.69
CA LEU A 101 -4.49 -8.45 19.00
C LEU A 101 -4.90 -9.44 20.09
N ASP A 102 -5.07 -10.71 19.76
CA ASP A 102 -5.16 -11.80 20.74
C ASP A 102 -3.76 -12.38 20.99
N CYS A 103 -2.89 -11.58 21.59
CA CYS A 103 -1.76 -12.10 22.35
C CYS A 103 -2.05 -11.80 23.83
N GLU A 104 -2.68 -12.77 24.49
CA GLU A 104 -2.61 -12.94 25.96
C GLU A 104 -1.16 -13.14 26.42
#